data_AF-A0A812PGH3-F1
#
_entry.id   AF-A0A812PGH3-F1
#
_cell.length_a   1.000
_cell.length_b   1.000
_cell.length_c   1.000
_cell.angle_alpha   90.00
_cell.angle_beta   90.00
_cell.angle_gamma   90.00
#
_symmetry.space_group_name_H-M   'P 1'
#
loop_
_entity.id
_entity.type
_entity.pdbx_description
1 polymer ?
#
loop_
_entity_poly.entity_id
_entity_poly.type
_entity_poly.pdbx_seq_one_letter_code
_entity_poly.pdbx_strand_id
1 'polypeptide(L)'
;MSEDVRNDMISQRLAQAYQKHLQAELEVMAAGAQAQAGGPKVNIYSNGGYGCNGYTFNILVTNNGYVDYGQAATTVQDGEASPEKTRAEPRVLVIRDVRVCAMQSGTAALLDSGATHSLRSAKDKMEWEAAEHVTVQLAGNVSMPMRMSSGGSLLMPPKQATERFGQVRHDHQTIVPLGELVRTLGYTLIWSGEGCFLEDEAGRRTKLKISGGCPHLQETEALALIARLEDRKREELENGTMTTLDRMAMAVAYMEKSWLEHLESYVRKGTTEDGLRAVRDAPFLEGVPGECIDGLVQGNILSAGWKVFKDIEFLSRAQRRRLWNAKRWVVHLYAGDPGHYEFFQLDQAGTVVLELDVQRCKAHDVLRDKTW
;
A
#
# COMPACT_ATOMS: atom_id res chain seq x y z
N MET A 1 -8.69 -49.65 31.78
CA MET A 1 -9.77 -48.78 31.28
C MET A 1 -10.03 -49.14 29.83
N SER A 2 -11.28 -49.45 29.48
CA SER A 2 -11.70 -49.66 28.08
C SER A 2 -11.48 -48.38 27.26
N GLU A 3 -11.20 -48.51 25.96
CA GLU A 3 -11.07 -47.39 25.01
C GLU A 3 -12.30 -46.48 25.01
N ASP A 4 -13.50 -47.03 25.24
CA ASP A 4 -14.75 -46.27 25.28
C ASP A 4 -14.77 -45.25 26.43
N VAL A 5 -14.22 -45.62 27.60
CA VAL A 5 -14.14 -44.73 28.77
C VAL A 5 -13.14 -43.60 28.54
N ARG A 6 -12.12 -43.84 27.71
CA ARG A 6 -11.10 -42.85 27.38
C ARG A 6 -11.64 -41.83 26.37
N ASN A 7 -12.38 -42.29 25.37
CA ASN A 7 -13.02 -41.44 24.37
C ASN A 7 -14.13 -40.57 24.97
N ASP A 8 -14.91 -41.10 25.92
CA ASP A 8 -15.94 -40.34 26.63
C ASP A 8 -15.33 -39.21 27.49
N MET A 9 -14.20 -39.48 28.18
CA MET A 9 -13.46 -38.45 28.91
C MET A 9 -12.89 -37.34 28.02
N ILE A 10 -12.44 -37.68 26.80
CA ILE A 10 -11.88 -36.71 25.85
C ILE A 10 -12.98 -35.81 25.30
N SER A 11 -14.12 -36.40 24.90
CA SER A 11 -15.29 -35.66 24.40
C SER A 11 -15.86 -34.72 25.47
N GLN A 12 -15.96 -35.16 26.72
CA GLN A 12 -16.40 -34.30 27.82
C GLN A 12 -15.43 -33.13 28.08
N ARG A 13 -14.12 -33.36 27.94
CA ARG A 13 -13.10 -32.30 28.11
C ARG A 13 -13.12 -31.27 26.99
N LEU A 14 -13.29 -31.71 25.74
CA LEU A 14 -13.43 -30.82 24.59
C LEU A 14 -14.72 -29.98 24.68
N ALA A 15 -15.84 -30.59 25.06
CA ALA A 15 -17.10 -29.89 25.27
C ALA A 15 -17.00 -28.83 26.39
N GLN A 16 -16.35 -29.16 27.51
CA GLN A 16 -16.12 -28.22 28.62
C GLN A 16 -15.17 -27.08 28.24
N ALA A 17 -14.12 -27.36 27.46
CA ALA A 17 -13.19 -26.33 27.00
C ALA A 17 -13.88 -25.33 26.04
N TYR A 18 -14.70 -25.85 25.13
CA TYR A 18 -15.50 -25.04 24.21
C TYR A 18 -16.52 -24.14 24.95
N GLN A 19 -17.24 -24.69 25.92
CA GLN A 19 -18.18 -23.91 26.74
C GLN A 19 -17.49 -22.81 27.55
N LYS A 20 -16.33 -23.08 28.13
CA LYS A 20 -15.55 -22.06 28.86
C LYS A 20 -15.07 -20.93 27.95
N HIS A 21 -14.65 -21.25 26.73
CA HIS A 21 -14.21 -20.24 25.77
C HIS A 21 -15.37 -19.34 25.31
N LEU A 22 -16.53 -19.92 25.00
CA LEU A 22 -17.76 -19.18 24.69
C LEU A 22 -18.18 -18.23 25.83
N GLN A 23 -18.08 -18.68 27.08
CA GLN A 23 -18.37 -17.86 28.26
C GLN A 23 -17.42 -16.66 28.37
N ALA A 24 -16.12 -16.88 28.14
CA ALA A 24 -15.10 -15.82 28.18
C ALA A 24 -15.27 -14.79 27.06
N GLU A 25 -15.64 -15.22 25.84
CA GLU A 25 -15.95 -14.30 24.74
C GLU A 25 -17.20 -13.45 25.04
N LEU A 26 -18.24 -14.04 25.63
CA LEU A 26 -19.43 -13.33 26.05
C LEU A 26 -19.13 -12.28 27.14
N GLU A 27 -18.22 -12.59 28.07
CA GLU A 27 -17.77 -11.64 29.11
C GLU A 27 -16.95 -10.48 28.52
N VAL A 28 -16.07 -10.75 27.54
CA VAL A 28 -15.30 -9.71 26.84
C VAL A 28 -16.21 -8.82 25.99
N MET A 29 -17.21 -9.38 25.31
CA MET A 29 -18.19 -8.60 24.55
C MET A 29 -19.10 -7.77 25.47
N ALA A 30 -19.47 -8.29 26.65
CA ALA A 30 -20.24 -7.55 27.65
C ALA A 30 -19.44 -6.39 28.26
N ALA A 31 -18.14 -6.58 28.51
CA ALA A 31 -17.24 -5.54 28.98
C ALA A 31 -17.00 -4.45 27.92
N GLY A 32 -16.90 -4.83 26.64
CA GLY A 32 -16.80 -3.89 25.51
C GLY A 32 -18.05 -3.04 25.29
N ALA A 33 -19.23 -3.59 25.56
CA ALA A 33 -20.51 -2.87 25.44
C ALA A 33 -20.69 -1.78 26.50
N GLN A 34 -20.09 -1.93 27.69
CA GLN A 34 -20.12 -0.89 28.74
C GLN A 34 -19.17 0.29 28.45
N ALA A 35 -18.15 0.10 27.58
CA ALA A 35 -17.20 1.15 27.21
C ALA A 35 -17.68 2.06 26.05
N GLN A 36 -18.73 1.69 25.31
CA GLN A 36 -19.23 2.43 24.13
C GLN A 36 -20.35 3.45 24.43
N ALA A 37 -20.66 3.74 25.70
CA ALA A 37 -21.70 4.70 26.06
C ALA A 37 -21.29 6.20 25.95
N GLY A 38 -20.14 6.52 25.37
CA GLY A 38 -19.67 7.91 25.24
C GLY A 38 -18.81 8.17 24.00
N GLY A 39 -19.42 8.21 22.81
CA GLY A 39 -18.74 8.62 21.57
C GLY A 39 -19.72 8.82 20.40
N PRO A 40 -19.45 9.76 19.46
CA PRO A 40 -20.47 10.32 18.58
C PRO A 40 -20.95 9.34 17.50
N LYS A 41 -22.26 9.35 17.26
CA LYS A 41 -22.97 8.50 16.29
C LYS A 41 -22.87 9.07 14.87
N VAL A 42 -22.44 8.25 13.92
CA VAL A 42 -22.62 8.51 12.48
C VAL A 42 -23.61 7.48 11.93
N ASN A 43 -24.77 7.96 11.49
CA ASN A 43 -25.77 7.16 10.78
C ASN A 43 -25.44 7.15 9.29
N ILE A 44 -25.46 5.96 8.67
CA ILE A 44 -25.50 5.82 7.21
C ILE A 44 -26.68 4.92 6.86
N TYR A 45 -27.63 5.48 6.10
CA TYR A 45 -28.74 4.77 5.47
C TYR A 45 -28.26 4.15 4.14
N SER A 46 -28.72 2.93 3.83
CA SER A 46 -28.65 2.39 2.47
C SER A 46 -30.05 1.99 1.97
N ASN A 47 -30.49 2.66 0.91
CA ASN A 47 -31.71 2.37 0.16
C ASN A 47 -31.64 1.00 -0.54
N GLY A 48 -32.77 0.29 -0.54
CA GLY A 48 -32.96 -0.96 -1.26
C GLY A 48 -33.22 -0.78 -2.76
N GLY A 49 -32.97 -1.84 -3.53
CA GLY A 49 -33.29 -1.92 -4.96
C GLY A 49 -32.78 -3.21 -5.61
N TYR A 50 -33.69 -4.18 -5.74
CA TYR A 50 -33.75 -5.46 -6.46
C TYR A 50 -32.76 -5.78 -7.60
N GLY A 51 -32.44 -7.08 -7.73
CA GLY A 51 -32.28 -7.74 -9.04
C GLY A 51 -31.09 -8.68 -9.19
N CYS A 52 -31.37 -9.98 -9.32
CA CYS A 52 -30.39 -11.08 -9.37
C CYS A 52 -29.54 -11.10 -10.66
N ASN A 53 -28.22 -11.29 -10.53
CA ASN A 53 -27.40 -12.33 -11.18
C ASN A 53 -25.91 -11.98 -11.08
N GLY A 54 -25.11 -12.90 -10.53
CA GLY A 54 -23.65 -12.97 -10.71
C GLY A 54 -22.83 -11.76 -10.26
N TYR A 55 -22.30 -11.80 -9.03
CA TYR A 55 -21.11 -11.02 -8.71
C TYR A 55 -19.87 -11.91 -8.87
N THR A 56 -19.26 -11.81 -10.05
CA THR A 56 -17.80 -11.66 -10.14
C THR A 56 -17.46 -10.38 -9.37
N PHE A 57 -16.69 -10.50 -8.30
CA PHE A 57 -15.93 -9.36 -7.79
C PHE A 57 -14.71 -9.19 -8.70
N ASN A 58 -14.89 -8.39 -9.75
CA ASN A 58 -13.76 -7.77 -10.44
C ASN A 58 -13.28 -6.63 -9.54
N ILE A 59 -12.10 -6.77 -8.93
CA ILE A 59 -11.32 -5.62 -8.51
C ILE A 59 -10.68 -5.06 -9.79
N LEU A 60 -11.28 -3.97 -10.28
CA LEU A 60 -10.63 -3.05 -11.20
C LEU A 60 -9.55 -2.30 -10.41
N VAL A 61 -8.29 -2.72 -10.59
CA VAL A 61 -7.15 -1.83 -10.37
C VAL A 61 -7.07 -0.93 -11.59
N THR A 62 -7.41 0.34 -11.42
CA THR A 62 -7.12 1.37 -12.42
C THR A 62 -5.62 1.66 -12.41
N ASN A 63 -4.89 1.01 -13.31
CA ASN A 63 -3.65 1.57 -13.86
C ASN A 63 -4.02 2.19 -15.20
N ASN A 64 -4.03 3.52 -15.27
CA ASN A 64 -4.06 4.32 -16.51
C ASN A 64 -3.04 5.44 -16.33
N GLY A 65 -2.14 5.77 -17.28
CA GLY A 65 -2.01 5.35 -18.69
C GLY A 65 -0.53 5.28 -19.11
N TYR A 66 -0.20 4.51 -20.16
CA TYR A 66 -0.02 4.93 -21.58
C TYR A 66 1.20 5.88 -21.79
N VAL A 67 2.14 5.65 -22.73
CA VAL A 67 1.92 5.58 -24.20
C VAL A 67 3.03 4.78 -24.96
N ASP A 68 2.58 3.88 -25.83
CA ASP A 68 2.90 3.62 -27.27
C ASP A 68 4.33 3.72 -27.86
N TYR A 69 4.72 2.72 -28.67
CA TYR A 69 4.85 2.83 -30.14
C TYR A 69 5.02 1.43 -30.76
N GLY A 70 4.11 1.06 -31.67
CA GLY A 70 4.25 -0.11 -32.53
C GLY A 70 5.21 0.10 -33.71
N GLN A 71 5.73 -0.99 -34.28
CA GLN A 71 5.48 -1.38 -35.69
C GLN A 71 6.19 -2.69 -36.11
N ALA A 72 5.36 -3.57 -36.70
CA ALA A 72 5.56 -4.43 -37.88
C ALA A 72 6.83 -5.29 -38.10
N ALA A 73 6.58 -6.61 -38.04
CA ALA A 73 6.81 -7.65 -39.07
C ALA A 73 8.25 -7.95 -39.58
N THR A 74 8.72 -9.20 -39.42
CA THR A 74 8.54 -10.33 -40.38
C THR A 74 9.47 -11.49 -39.98
N THR A 75 8.95 -12.72 -40.04
CA THR A 75 9.60 -14.04 -39.95
C THR A 75 10.76 -14.27 -40.93
N VAL A 76 11.84 -14.95 -40.50
CA VAL A 76 12.51 -16.09 -41.18
C VAL A 76 13.24 -16.95 -40.14
N GLN A 77 13.22 -18.27 -40.34
CA GLN A 77 13.76 -19.36 -39.52
C GLN A 77 15.29 -19.60 -39.66
N ASP A 78 15.76 -20.40 -38.71
CA ASP A 78 16.86 -21.38 -38.72
C ASP A 78 18.32 -20.95 -38.51
N GLY A 79 18.98 -21.73 -37.64
CA GLY A 79 20.41 -22.04 -37.76
C GLY A 79 21.24 -21.89 -36.48
N GLU A 80 21.46 -23.02 -35.80
CA GLU A 80 22.49 -23.35 -34.79
C GLU A 80 23.77 -22.48 -34.71
N ALA A 81 24.22 -22.16 -33.49
CA ALA A 81 25.50 -22.65 -32.91
C ALA A 81 26.08 -21.78 -31.76
N SER A 82 26.40 -22.47 -30.66
CA SER A 82 27.56 -22.36 -29.74
C SER A 82 27.92 -21.07 -28.97
N PRO A 83 28.22 -21.16 -27.64
CA PRO A 83 28.64 -20.03 -26.82
C PRO A 83 30.18 -19.94 -26.71
N GLU A 84 30.81 -18.96 -27.34
CA GLU A 84 32.18 -18.58 -26.98
C GLU A 84 32.46 -17.09 -27.22
N LYS A 85 33.06 -16.45 -26.20
CA LYS A 85 33.72 -15.13 -26.21
C LYS A 85 32.83 -13.89 -26.35
N THR A 86 32.27 -13.42 -25.24
CA THR A 86 31.82 -12.02 -25.12
C THR A 86 32.94 -11.17 -24.52
N ARG A 87 33.67 -10.48 -25.40
CA ARG A 87 34.62 -9.41 -25.08
C ARG A 87 33.83 -8.22 -24.51
N ALA A 88 34.25 -7.67 -23.37
CA ALA A 88 33.62 -6.49 -22.80
C ALA A 88 33.86 -5.27 -23.71
N GLU A 89 32.81 -4.81 -24.39
CA GLU A 89 32.82 -3.57 -25.15
C GLU A 89 32.41 -2.40 -24.24
N PRO A 90 33.17 -1.29 -24.21
CA PRO A 90 32.78 -0.09 -23.47
C PRO A 90 31.53 0.52 -24.13
N ARG A 91 30.40 0.48 -23.42
CA ARG A 91 29.18 1.16 -23.84
C ARG A 91 29.32 2.66 -23.55
N VAL A 92 29.62 3.43 -24.59
CA VAL A 92 29.53 4.89 -24.55
C VAL A 92 28.05 5.25 -24.47
N LEU A 93 27.62 5.72 -23.29
CA LEU A 93 26.31 6.35 -23.12
C LEU A 93 26.31 7.67 -23.89
N VAL A 94 25.66 7.69 -25.04
CA VAL A 94 25.32 8.93 -25.75
C VAL A 94 24.20 9.58 -24.96
N ILE A 95 24.57 10.52 -24.09
CA ILE A 95 23.62 11.40 -23.41
C ILE A 95 22.92 12.23 -24.48
N ARG A 96 21.71 11.82 -24.87
CA ARG A 96 20.83 12.65 -25.68
C ARG A 96 20.13 13.63 -24.76
N ASP A 97 20.32 14.89 -25.10
CA ASP A 97 19.59 16.08 -24.65
C ASP A 97 20.12 16.79 -23.38
N VAL A 98 21.36 17.30 -23.48
CA VAL A 98 21.70 18.56 -22.82
C VAL A 98 20.91 19.64 -23.55
N ARG A 99 19.75 20.03 -23.01
CA ARG A 99 19.05 21.25 -23.43
C ARG A 99 19.92 22.45 -23.08
N VAL A 100 20.87 22.76 -23.96
CA VAL A 100 21.54 24.07 -23.99
C VAL A 100 20.48 25.05 -24.50
N CYS A 101 19.71 25.63 -23.58
CA CYS A 101 18.86 26.76 -23.90
C CYS A 101 19.73 27.85 -24.55
N ALA A 102 19.31 28.30 -25.73
CA ALA A 102 20.00 29.31 -26.52
C ALA A 102 20.43 30.50 -25.64
N MET A 103 21.72 30.85 -25.70
CA MET A 103 22.31 31.98 -24.99
C MET A 103 21.60 33.28 -25.38
N GLN A 104 20.75 33.79 -24.48
CA GLN A 104 20.46 35.23 -24.44
C GLN A 104 21.50 35.87 -23.53
N SER A 105 22.45 36.55 -24.15
CA SER A 105 23.42 37.41 -23.47
C SER A 105 22.68 38.55 -22.76
N GLY A 106 22.69 38.56 -21.41
CA GLY A 106 22.35 39.79 -20.68
C GLY A 106 21.85 39.69 -19.24
N THR A 107 21.43 38.53 -18.74
CA THR A 107 20.76 38.43 -17.44
C THR A 107 21.67 37.85 -16.34
N ALA A 108 21.74 38.53 -15.20
CA ALA A 108 22.53 38.13 -14.03
C ALA A 108 21.61 37.55 -12.96
N ALA A 109 22.01 36.43 -12.37
CA ALA A 109 21.34 35.82 -11.23
C ALA A 109 22.08 36.14 -9.93
N LEU A 110 21.34 36.25 -8.84
CA LEU A 110 21.84 36.58 -7.51
C LEU A 110 22.13 35.30 -6.71
N LEU A 111 23.29 35.26 -6.06
CA LEU A 111 23.58 34.30 -4.98
C LEU A 111 23.22 34.94 -3.65
N ASP A 112 22.15 34.46 -3.03
CA ASP A 112 21.61 35.05 -1.82
C ASP A 112 21.79 34.11 -0.63
N SER A 113 22.48 34.60 0.41
CA SER A 113 22.64 33.89 1.68
C SER A 113 21.39 33.92 2.56
N GLY A 114 20.48 34.87 2.33
CA GLY A 114 19.21 35.01 3.06
C GLY A 114 18.05 34.24 2.43
N ALA A 115 18.19 33.80 1.19
CA ALA A 115 17.15 33.03 0.50
C ALA A 115 17.09 31.59 1.02
N THR A 116 15.88 31.13 1.30
CA THR A 116 15.62 29.74 1.71
C THR A 116 15.27 28.83 0.53
N HIS A 117 14.76 29.39 -0.58
CA HIS A 117 14.35 28.65 -1.77
C HIS A 117 14.90 29.33 -3.03
N SER A 118 15.10 28.56 -4.09
CA SER A 118 15.42 29.08 -5.41
C SER A 118 14.26 29.88 -5.99
N LEU A 119 14.56 30.96 -6.73
CA LEU A 119 13.58 31.74 -7.47
C LEU A 119 13.96 31.78 -8.94
N ARG A 120 13.04 31.37 -9.82
CA ARG A 120 13.21 31.46 -11.28
C ARG A 120 11.89 31.69 -12.00
N SER A 121 11.94 32.08 -13.27
CA SER A 121 10.75 32.01 -14.13
C SER A 121 10.35 30.56 -14.41
N ALA A 122 9.05 30.33 -14.53
CA ALA A 122 8.53 29.09 -15.10
C ALA A 122 8.98 28.94 -16.56
N LYS A 123 9.30 27.71 -16.95
CA LYS A 123 9.75 27.34 -18.30
C LYS A 123 8.66 27.60 -19.32
N ASP A 124 7.43 27.23 -18.96
CA ASP A 124 6.25 27.36 -19.80
C ASP A 124 5.00 27.55 -18.94
N LYS A 125 3.87 27.74 -19.62
CA LYS A 125 2.57 27.92 -18.99
C LYS A 125 2.10 26.65 -18.25
N MET A 126 2.50 25.48 -18.71
CA MET A 126 2.11 24.20 -18.10
C MET A 126 2.76 24.01 -16.73
N GLU A 127 4.07 24.27 -16.61
CA GLU A 127 4.79 24.26 -15.34
C GLU A 127 4.18 25.29 -14.37
N TRP A 128 3.85 26.48 -14.88
CA TRP A 128 3.21 27.52 -14.07
C TRP A 128 1.85 27.06 -13.52
N GLU A 129 0.99 26.48 -14.37
CA GLU A 129 -0.35 26.04 -13.99
C GLU A 129 -0.37 24.82 -13.08
N ALA A 130 0.59 23.91 -13.22
CA ALA A 130 0.74 22.73 -12.36
C ALA A 130 1.37 23.04 -10.98
N ALA A 131 1.98 24.22 -10.81
CA ALA A 131 2.67 24.60 -9.58
C ALA A 131 1.70 24.96 -8.44
N GLU A 132 2.12 24.65 -7.21
CA GLU A 132 1.33 24.87 -5.99
C GLU A 132 1.32 26.35 -5.60
N HIS A 133 0.17 26.87 -5.16
CA HIS A 133 0.08 28.26 -4.67
C HIS A 133 0.62 28.34 -3.25
N VAL A 134 1.60 29.20 -3.03
CA VAL A 134 2.24 29.39 -1.73
C VAL A 134 2.25 30.87 -1.34
N THR A 135 2.18 31.16 -0.05
CA THR A 135 2.40 32.52 0.46
C THR A 135 3.82 32.59 1.01
N VAL A 136 4.65 33.48 0.47
CA VAL A 136 6.02 33.65 0.95
C VAL A 136 6.14 34.91 1.80
N GLN A 137 7.02 34.88 2.80
CA GLN A 137 7.38 36.04 3.59
C GLN A 137 8.65 36.66 3.03
N LEU A 138 8.55 37.90 2.55
CA LEU A 138 9.67 38.68 2.08
C LEU A 138 10.33 39.43 3.25
N ALA A 139 11.55 39.91 3.01
CA ALA A 139 12.22 40.81 3.94
C ALA A 139 11.32 42.03 4.26
N GLY A 140 11.19 42.37 5.54
CA GLY A 140 10.33 43.46 5.99
C GLY A 140 8.87 43.07 6.33
N ASN A 141 8.61 41.78 6.62
CA ASN A 141 7.29 41.25 7.03
C ASN A 141 6.16 41.44 6.01
N VAL A 142 6.53 41.54 4.72
CA VAL A 142 5.55 41.60 3.62
C VAL A 142 5.32 40.19 3.10
N SER A 143 4.08 39.74 3.10
CA SER A 143 3.70 38.45 2.51
C SER A 143 3.26 38.62 1.06
N MET A 144 3.76 37.76 0.16
CA MET A 144 3.41 37.79 -1.27
C MET A 144 2.97 36.40 -1.75
N PRO A 145 1.86 36.30 -2.53
CA PRO A 145 1.49 35.04 -3.16
C PRO A 145 2.44 34.72 -4.31
N MET A 146 2.93 33.48 -4.33
CA MET A 146 3.81 32.93 -5.36
C MET A 146 3.36 31.51 -5.73
N ARG A 147 4.08 30.87 -6.66
CA ARG A 147 3.91 29.46 -6.96
C ARG A 147 5.18 28.67 -6.68
N MET A 148 5.06 27.41 -6.28
CA MET A 148 6.18 26.52 -5.99
C MET A 148 6.14 25.30 -6.92
N SER A 149 7.28 24.97 -7.53
CA SER A 149 7.45 23.76 -8.33
C SER A 149 7.49 22.52 -7.44
N SER A 150 7.25 21.34 -8.02
CA SER A 150 7.43 20.06 -7.32
C SER A 150 8.88 19.81 -6.86
N GLY A 151 9.86 20.50 -7.45
CA GLY A 151 11.26 20.48 -7.02
C GLY A 151 11.58 21.44 -5.87
N GLY A 152 10.59 22.20 -5.37
CA GLY A 152 10.76 23.14 -4.27
C GLY A 152 11.35 24.49 -4.67
N SER A 153 11.26 24.89 -5.94
CA SER A 153 11.65 26.24 -6.39
C SER A 153 10.43 27.15 -6.48
N LEU A 154 10.58 28.40 -6.05
CA LEU A 154 9.61 29.45 -6.29
C LEU A 154 9.64 29.86 -7.77
N LEU A 155 8.44 29.98 -8.35
CA LEU A 155 8.24 30.31 -9.74
C LEU A 155 7.68 31.72 -9.89
N MET A 156 8.18 32.41 -10.91
CA MET A 156 7.58 33.60 -11.51
C MET A 156 6.90 33.24 -12.84
N PRO A 157 5.96 34.06 -13.36
CA PRO A 157 5.34 33.82 -14.66
C PRO A 157 6.37 33.63 -15.79
N PRO A 158 6.04 32.86 -16.85
CA PRO A 158 6.95 32.67 -17.98
C PRO A 158 7.28 33.99 -18.70
N LYS A 159 8.54 34.17 -19.11
CA LYS A 159 9.05 35.41 -19.73
C LYS A 159 8.31 35.83 -21.03
N GLN A 160 7.60 34.92 -21.69
CA GLN A 160 6.82 35.19 -22.90
C GLN A 160 5.39 35.69 -22.62
N ALA A 161 4.88 35.54 -21.40
CA ALA A 161 3.53 36.00 -21.03
C ALA A 161 3.47 37.52 -20.82
N THR A 162 4.62 38.17 -20.61
CA THR A 162 4.77 39.60 -20.31
C THR A 162 4.81 40.51 -21.54
N GLU A 163 4.80 39.97 -22.77
CA GLU A 163 4.84 40.79 -24.00
C GLU A 163 3.49 41.43 -24.38
N ARG A 164 2.36 40.98 -23.80
CA ARG A 164 1.01 41.41 -24.25
C ARG A 164 0.40 42.60 -23.51
N PHE A 165 0.98 43.02 -22.40
CA PHE A 165 0.47 44.16 -21.62
C PHE A 165 1.64 45.08 -21.34
N GLY A 166 1.65 46.28 -21.94
CA GLY A 166 2.71 47.29 -21.85
C GLY A 166 2.94 47.89 -20.46
N GLN A 167 3.03 47.05 -19.44
CA GLN A 167 3.41 47.40 -18.08
C GLN A 167 4.91 47.19 -17.89
N VAL A 168 5.48 48.10 -17.12
CA VAL A 168 6.90 48.21 -16.77
C VAL A 168 7.45 46.86 -16.32
N ARG A 169 8.57 46.46 -16.91
CA ARG A 169 9.33 45.25 -16.58
C ARG A 169 9.70 45.26 -15.10
N HIS A 170 9.05 44.43 -14.30
CA HIS A 170 9.77 43.85 -13.16
C HIS A 170 10.50 42.63 -13.71
N ASP A 171 11.71 42.85 -14.25
CA ASP A 171 12.62 41.75 -14.50
C ASP A 171 12.96 41.14 -13.13
N HIS A 172 12.22 40.11 -12.75
CA HIS A 172 12.45 39.41 -11.50
C HIS A 172 13.79 38.68 -11.63
N GLN A 173 14.72 39.03 -10.76
CA GLN A 173 16.04 38.44 -10.74
C GLN A 173 15.95 36.98 -10.31
N THR A 174 16.60 36.08 -11.06
CA THR A 174 16.78 34.68 -10.65
C THR A 174 17.64 34.64 -9.39
N ILE A 175 17.19 33.91 -8.35
CA ILE A 175 17.90 33.78 -7.07
C ILE A 175 18.28 32.33 -6.86
N VAL A 176 19.55 32.11 -6.51
CA VAL A 176 20.07 30.81 -6.08
C VAL A 176 20.42 30.90 -4.59
N PRO A 177 19.83 30.05 -3.73
CA PRO A 177 20.07 30.10 -2.29
C PRO A 177 21.44 29.52 -1.97
N LEU A 178 22.34 30.36 -1.47
CA LEU A 178 23.71 29.95 -1.15
C LEU A 178 23.74 28.84 -0.09
N GLY A 179 22.85 28.90 0.90
CA GLY A 179 22.76 27.89 1.94
C GLY A 179 22.44 26.49 1.40
N GLU A 180 21.64 26.38 0.34
CA GLU A 180 21.36 25.08 -0.28
C GLU A 180 22.49 24.61 -1.18
N LEU A 181 23.16 25.53 -1.90
CA LEU A 181 24.35 25.16 -2.66
C LEU A 181 25.43 24.51 -1.79
N VAL A 182 25.65 25.07 -0.60
CA VAL A 182 26.62 24.54 0.36
C VAL A 182 26.15 23.20 0.93
N ARG A 183 24.91 23.13 1.45
CA ARG A 183 24.43 21.92 2.15
C ARG A 183 24.14 20.75 1.21
N THR A 184 23.54 21.02 0.05
CA THR A 184 22.98 19.98 -0.84
C THR A 184 23.95 19.64 -1.97
N LEU A 185 24.70 20.61 -2.50
CA LEU A 185 25.62 20.40 -3.62
C LEU A 185 27.10 20.52 -3.24
N GLY A 186 27.44 20.78 -1.97
CA GLY A 186 28.82 20.80 -1.48
C GLY A 186 29.66 21.99 -1.98
N TYR A 187 29.04 23.08 -2.42
CA TYR A 187 29.77 24.26 -2.88
C TYR A 187 30.35 25.09 -1.73
N THR A 188 31.40 25.84 -2.01
CA THR A 188 32.00 26.80 -1.07
C THR A 188 32.14 28.18 -1.70
N LEU A 189 31.75 29.23 -0.97
CA LEU A 189 31.98 30.62 -1.39
C LEU A 189 33.29 31.12 -0.81
N ILE A 190 34.21 31.54 -1.68
CA ILE A 190 35.55 32.00 -1.32
C ILE A 190 35.68 33.49 -1.62
N TRP A 191 35.95 34.28 -0.58
CA TRP A 191 36.33 35.68 -0.70
C TRP A 191 37.85 35.79 -0.57
N SER A 192 38.49 36.41 -1.55
CA SER A 192 39.94 36.63 -1.59
C SER A 192 40.27 38.04 -2.09
N GLY A 193 41.53 38.45 -1.98
CA GLY A 193 41.99 39.72 -2.56
C GLY A 193 41.81 39.81 -4.10
N GLU A 194 41.69 38.66 -4.78
CA GLU A 194 41.50 38.58 -6.24
C GLU A 194 40.02 38.62 -6.67
N GLY A 195 39.10 38.58 -5.69
CA GLY A 195 37.66 38.64 -5.88
C GLY A 195 36.90 37.52 -5.17
N CYS A 196 35.66 37.33 -5.60
CA CYS A 196 34.73 36.35 -5.07
C CYS A 196 34.62 35.15 -6.03
N PHE A 197 34.73 33.94 -5.50
CA PHE A 197 34.72 32.71 -6.27
C PHE A 197 33.74 31.71 -5.65
N LEU A 198 33.05 30.98 -6.51
CA LEU A 198 32.25 29.81 -6.13
C LEU A 198 33.06 28.56 -6.49
N GLU A 199 33.42 27.77 -5.49
CA GLU A 199 34.17 26.52 -5.64
C GLU A 199 33.22 25.32 -5.53
N ASP A 200 33.27 24.38 -6.48
CA ASP A 200 32.51 23.13 -6.42
C ASP A 200 33.22 22.04 -5.60
N GLU A 201 32.54 20.90 -5.37
CA GLU A 201 33.09 19.76 -4.61
C GLU A 201 34.39 19.19 -5.21
N ALA A 202 34.62 19.38 -6.51
CA ALA A 202 35.83 18.95 -7.21
C ALA A 202 36.96 20.00 -7.16
N GLY A 203 36.75 21.13 -6.47
CA GLY A 203 37.72 22.22 -6.34
C GLY A 203 37.76 23.18 -7.54
N ARG A 204 36.81 23.10 -8.48
CA ARG A 204 36.75 24.02 -9.63
C ARG A 204 36.17 25.36 -9.19
N ARG A 205 36.88 26.44 -9.51
CA ARG A 205 36.52 27.81 -9.13
C ARG A 205 35.87 28.57 -10.28
N THR A 206 34.68 29.10 -10.03
CA THR A 206 33.96 30.02 -10.92
C THR A 206 34.03 31.43 -10.35
N LYS A 207 34.62 32.38 -11.09
CA LYS A 207 34.71 33.78 -10.65
C LYS A 207 33.34 34.46 -10.73
N LEU A 208 32.90 35.04 -9.62
CA LEU A 208 31.61 35.72 -9.50
C LEU A 208 31.74 37.21 -9.80
N LYS A 209 30.69 37.80 -10.36
CA LYS A 209 30.58 39.25 -10.54
C LYS A 209 29.98 39.86 -9.28
N ILE A 210 30.56 40.92 -8.76
CA ILE A 210 29.99 41.66 -7.62
C ILE A 210 29.22 42.86 -8.15
N SER A 211 27.94 42.95 -7.80
CA SER A 211 27.08 44.11 -8.10
C SER A 211 26.32 44.49 -6.84
N GLY A 212 26.39 45.76 -6.42
CA GLY A 212 25.74 46.23 -5.19
C GLY A 212 26.21 45.53 -3.90
N GLY A 213 27.42 44.97 -3.89
CA GLY A 213 27.95 44.19 -2.76
C GLY A 213 27.53 42.71 -2.76
N CYS A 214 26.65 42.30 -3.67
CA CYS A 214 26.17 40.93 -3.74
C CYS A 214 26.84 40.13 -4.86
N PRO A 215 27.13 38.83 -4.65
CA PRO A 215 27.67 37.94 -5.68
C PRO A 215 26.61 37.57 -6.72
N HIS A 216 27.02 37.63 -7.99
CA HIS A 216 26.19 37.32 -9.15
C HIS A 216 26.89 36.34 -10.09
N LEU A 217 26.08 35.49 -10.71
CA LEU A 217 26.47 34.56 -11.77
C LEU A 217 25.67 34.81 -13.05
N GLN A 218 26.08 34.16 -14.14
CA GLN A 218 25.27 34.19 -15.36
C GLN A 218 23.95 33.44 -15.11
N GLU A 219 22.84 33.95 -15.64
CA GLU A 219 21.53 33.33 -15.41
C GLU A 219 21.50 31.87 -15.90
N THR A 220 22.17 31.54 -17.00
CA THR A 220 22.28 30.17 -17.52
C THR A 220 22.96 29.22 -16.52
N GLU A 221 24.04 29.67 -15.90
CA GLU A 221 24.74 28.92 -14.84
C GLU A 221 23.86 28.76 -13.59
N ALA A 222 23.09 29.80 -13.23
CA ALA A 222 22.16 29.74 -12.11
C ALA A 222 21.04 28.74 -12.34
N LEU A 223 20.43 28.75 -13.52
CA LEU A 223 19.38 27.80 -13.86
C LEU A 223 19.91 26.36 -13.84
N ALA A 224 21.16 26.13 -14.25
CA ALA A 224 21.80 24.83 -14.15
C ALA A 224 22.02 24.40 -12.68
N LEU A 225 22.42 25.33 -11.80
CA LEU A 225 22.54 25.06 -10.37
C LEU A 225 21.18 24.77 -9.71
N ILE A 226 20.14 25.53 -10.05
CA ILE A 226 18.78 25.31 -9.57
C ILE A 226 18.28 23.93 -10.00
N ALA A 227 18.47 23.55 -11.27
CA ALA A 227 18.09 22.23 -11.74
C ALA A 227 18.79 21.10 -10.95
N ARG A 228 20.09 21.24 -10.67
CA ARG A 228 20.83 20.29 -9.84
C ARG A 228 20.32 20.22 -8.40
N LEU A 229 19.92 21.35 -7.81
CA LEU A 229 19.31 21.40 -6.48
C LEU A 229 17.94 20.68 -6.48
N GLU A 230 17.10 20.97 -7.47
CA GLU A 230 15.78 20.33 -7.65
C GLU A 230 15.93 18.80 -7.80
N ASP A 231 16.90 18.35 -8.60
CA ASP A 231 17.15 16.92 -8.81
C ASP A 231 17.66 16.22 -7.55
N ARG A 232 18.60 16.82 -6.81
CA ARG A 232 19.11 16.23 -5.57
C ARG A 232 18.03 16.14 -4.49
N LYS A 233 17.20 17.17 -4.35
CA LYS A 233 16.05 17.14 -3.42
C LYS A 233 15.07 16.02 -3.78
N ARG A 234 14.78 15.84 -5.07
CA ARG A 234 13.89 14.77 -5.55
C ARG A 234 14.46 13.40 -5.18
N GLU A 235 15.74 13.18 -5.44
CA GLU A 235 16.43 11.93 -5.10
C GLU A 235 16.41 11.65 -3.59
N GLU A 236 16.66 12.66 -2.75
CA GLU A 236 16.58 12.55 -1.29
C GLU A 236 15.17 12.14 -0.81
N LEU A 237 14.13 12.76 -1.38
CA LEU A 237 12.74 12.44 -1.09
C LEU A 237 12.36 11.02 -1.52
N GLU A 238 12.79 10.59 -2.71
CA GLU A 238 12.55 9.25 -3.23
C GLU A 238 13.23 8.18 -2.35
N ASN A 239 14.49 8.38 -2.00
CA ASN A 239 15.24 7.48 -1.11
C ASN A 239 14.64 7.41 0.29
N GLY A 240 14.20 8.54 0.85
CA GLY A 240 13.51 8.58 2.13
C GLY A 240 12.17 7.83 2.11
N THR A 241 11.43 7.94 1.01
CA THR A 241 10.16 7.23 0.81
C THR A 241 10.40 5.73 0.71
N MET A 242 11.37 5.29 -0.09
CA MET A 242 11.76 3.88 -0.22
C MET A 242 12.13 3.26 1.13
N THR A 243 12.99 3.95 1.89
CA THR A 243 13.42 3.51 3.23
C THR A 243 12.23 3.37 4.18
N THR A 244 11.24 4.26 4.08
CA THR A 244 10.04 4.22 4.91
C THR A 244 9.16 3.02 4.53
N LEU A 245 8.98 2.75 3.24
CA LEU A 245 8.23 1.59 2.75
C LEU A 245 8.87 0.27 3.18
N ASP A 246 10.20 0.16 3.12
CA ASP A 246 10.91 -1.03 3.58
C ASP A 246 10.69 -1.29 5.08
N ARG A 247 10.76 -0.24 5.90
CA ARG A 247 10.48 -0.33 7.34
C ARG A 247 9.04 -0.76 7.61
N MET A 248 8.09 -0.23 6.85
CA MET A 248 6.69 -0.64 6.95
C MET A 248 6.50 -2.11 6.56
N ALA A 249 7.12 -2.57 5.47
CA ALA A 249 7.05 -3.96 5.04
C ALA A 249 7.65 -4.91 6.10
N MET A 250 8.78 -4.55 6.69
CA MET A 250 9.36 -5.30 7.80
C MET A 250 8.41 -5.34 9.00
N ALA A 251 7.84 -4.19 9.41
CA ALA A 251 6.89 -4.14 10.52
C ALA A 251 5.67 -5.04 10.27
N VAL A 252 5.10 -5.03 9.06
CA VAL A 252 4.00 -5.92 8.67
C VAL A 252 4.42 -7.40 8.73
N ALA A 253 5.64 -7.72 8.33
CA ALA A 253 6.15 -9.09 8.41
C ALA A 253 6.39 -9.55 9.86
N TYR A 254 6.75 -8.63 10.77
CA TYR A 254 6.96 -8.90 12.20
C TYR A 254 5.66 -8.92 13.02
N MET A 255 4.56 -8.35 12.51
CA MET A 255 3.25 -8.57 13.11
C MET A 255 2.87 -10.03 12.89
N GLU A 256 2.97 -10.85 13.94
CA GLU A 256 2.47 -12.21 13.90
C GLU A 256 0.99 -12.17 13.52
N LYS A 257 0.66 -12.75 12.36
CA LYS A 257 -0.71 -12.90 11.94
C LYS A 257 -1.47 -13.70 12.99
N SER A 258 -2.66 -13.23 13.34
CA SER A 258 -3.52 -13.97 14.27
C SER A 258 -3.94 -15.31 13.65
N TRP A 259 -4.30 -16.28 14.49
CA TRP A 259 -4.87 -17.56 14.03
C TRP A 259 -6.07 -17.35 13.09
N LEU A 260 -6.87 -16.29 13.32
CA LEU A 260 -8.04 -15.95 12.53
C LEU A 260 -7.65 -15.48 11.12
N GLU A 261 -6.55 -14.74 10.98
CA GLU A 261 -6.04 -14.31 9.67
C GLU A 261 -5.49 -15.48 8.85
N HIS A 262 -4.82 -16.42 9.51
CA HIS A 262 -4.42 -17.68 8.88
C HIS A 262 -5.67 -18.48 8.43
N LEU A 263 -6.72 -18.54 9.26
CA LEU A 263 -7.98 -19.20 8.92
C LEU A 263 -8.66 -18.52 7.71
N GLU A 264 -8.72 -17.19 7.68
CA GLU A 264 -9.28 -16.45 6.55
C GLU A 264 -8.49 -16.70 5.26
N SER A 265 -7.16 -16.72 5.34
CA SER A 265 -6.28 -17.05 4.20
C SER A 265 -6.54 -18.46 3.70
N TYR A 266 -6.65 -19.43 4.61
CA TYR A 266 -6.96 -20.82 4.29
C TYR A 266 -8.33 -20.96 3.59
N VAL A 267 -9.38 -20.34 4.13
CA VAL A 267 -10.73 -20.39 3.53
C VAL A 267 -10.77 -19.76 2.14
N ARG A 268 -10.04 -18.65 1.94
CA ARG A 268 -10.01 -17.95 0.64
C ARG A 268 -9.14 -18.62 -0.41
N LYS A 269 -7.96 -19.11 -0.02
CA LYS A 269 -6.94 -19.62 -0.95
C LYS A 269 -6.90 -21.14 -1.04
N GLY A 270 -7.41 -21.85 -0.04
CA GLY A 270 -7.32 -23.30 0.07
C GLY A 270 -5.91 -23.83 0.41
N THR A 271 -5.04 -22.98 0.96
CA THR A 271 -3.64 -23.28 1.29
C THR A 271 -3.52 -24.05 2.60
N THR A 272 -3.19 -25.35 2.53
CA THR A 272 -3.10 -26.22 3.72
C THR A 272 -2.15 -25.68 4.80
N GLU A 273 -1.06 -25.01 4.42
CA GLU A 273 -0.12 -24.40 5.38
C GLU A 273 -0.79 -23.33 6.25
N ASP A 274 -1.60 -22.44 5.66
CA ASP A 274 -2.36 -21.43 6.40
C ASP A 274 -3.37 -22.11 7.34
N GLY A 275 -4.00 -23.20 6.90
CA GLY A 275 -4.94 -23.95 7.73
C GLY A 275 -4.27 -24.61 8.94
N LEU A 276 -3.11 -25.26 8.73
CA LEU A 276 -2.33 -25.85 9.82
C LEU A 276 -1.84 -24.79 10.80
N ARG A 277 -1.44 -23.62 10.29
CA ARG A 277 -0.99 -22.50 11.13
C ARG A 277 -2.14 -21.89 11.93
N ALA A 278 -3.32 -21.74 11.33
CA ALA A 278 -4.53 -21.31 12.02
C ALA A 278 -4.88 -22.24 13.19
N VAL A 279 -4.80 -23.55 12.97
CA VAL A 279 -5.10 -24.56 13.98
C VAL A 279 -4.05 -24.57 15.10
N ARG A 280 -2.75 -24.46 14.76
CA ARG A 280 -1.66 -24.39 15.73
C ARG A 280 -1.74 -23.13 16.60
N ASP A 281 -2.06 -21.99 16.01
CA ASP A 281 -2.06 -20.69 16.68
C ASP A 281 -3.40 -20.40 17.40
N ALA A 282 -4.39 -21.30 17.28
CA ALA A 282 -5.71 -21.16 17.90
C ALA A 282 -5.65 -21.38 19.42
N PRO A 283 -5.99 -20.37 20.25
CA PRO A 283 -5.82 -20.47 21.71
C PRO A 283 -6.72 -21.53 22.35
N PHE A 284 -7.87 -21.84 21.77
CA PHE A 284 -8.79 -22.87 22.28
C PHE A 284 -8.37 -24.31 21.93
N LEU A 285 -7.34 -24.49 21.08
CA LEU A 285 -6.73 -25.79 20.79
C LEU A 285 -5.41 -26.00 21.54
N GLU A 286 -5.01 -25.04 22.37
CA GLU A 286 -3.79 -25.14 23.16
C GLU A 286 -3.85 -26.38 24.09
N GLY A 287 -2.83 -27.23 24.01
CA GLY A 287 -2.72 -28.46 24.80
C GLY A 287 -3.52 -29.66 24.27
N VAL A 288 -4.20 -29.54 23.13
CA VAL A 288 -4.82 -30.68 22.45
C VAL A 288 -3.73 -31.52 21.76
N PRO A 289 -3.68 -32.85 21.95
CA PRO A 289 -2.71 -33.72 21.28
C PRO A 289 -2.81 -33.62 19.75
N GLY A 290 -1.67 -33.64 19.06
CA GLY A 290 -1.63 -33.53 17.59
C GLY A 290 -2.47 -34.58 16.85
N GLU A 291 -2.55 -35.80 17.39
CA GLU A 291 -3.40 -36.87 16.87
C GLU A 291 -4.89 -36.51 16.81
N CYS A 292 -5.36 -35.64 17.72
CA CYS A 292 -6.74 -35.16 17.74
C CYS A 292 -6.99 -34.00 16.77
N ILE A 293 -5.92 -33.40 16.25
CA ILE A 293 -5.93 -32.25 15.36
C ILE A 293 -5.69 -32.70 13.90
N ASP A 294 -5.03 -33.84 13.73
CA ASP A 294 -4.78 -34.47 12.45
C ASP A 294 -6.09 -34.67 11.67
N GLY A 295 -6.07 -34.24 10.40
CA GLY A 295 -7.23 -34.34 9.51
C GLY A 295 -8.24 -33.18 9.58
N LEU A 296 -8.13 -32.28 10.56
CA LEU A 296 -8.99 -31.07 10.60
C LEU A 296 -8.76 -30.15 9.41
N VAL A 297 -7.52 -30.08 8.91
CA VAL A 297 -7.14 -29.25 7.76
C VAL A 297 -7.11 -30.12 6.51
N GLN A 298 -8.10 -29.93 5.63
CA GLN A 298 -8.18 -30.64 4.37
C GLN A 298 -7.60 -29.80 3.21
N GLY A 299 -6.89 -30.44 2.29
CA GLY A 299 -6.44 -29.80 1.05
C GLY A 299 -7.57 -29.71 0.01
N ASN A 300 -7.43 -28.82 -0.98
CA ASN A 300 -8.29 -28.77 -2.17
C ASN A 300 -9.80 -28.56 -1.91
N ILE A 301 -10.18 -27.94 -0.78
CA ILE A 301 -11.58 -27.75 -0.38
C ILE A 301 -12.38 -26.97 -1.44
N LEU A 302 -11.79 -25.95 -2.07
CA LEU A 302 -12.46 -25.11 -3.06
C LEU A 302 -12.95 -25.89 -4.29
N SER A 303 -12.20 -26.91 -4.71
CA SER A 303 -12.56 -27.76 -5.86
C SER A 303 -13.36 -29.00 -5.48
N ALA A 304 -13.21 -29.50 -4.25
CA ALA A 304 -13.76 -30.79 -3.82
C ALA A 304 -14.95 -30.67 -2.86
N GLY A 305 -15.35 -29.48 -2.42
CA GLY A 305 -16.35 -29.29 -1.37
C GLY A 305 -17.68 -30.00 -1.63
N TRP A 306 -18.17 -30.02 -2.88
CA TRP A 306 -19.41 -30.75 -3.20
C TRP A 306 -19.27 -32.27 -3.09
N LYS A 307 -18.06 -32.82 -3.27
CA LYS A 307 -17.79 -34.24 -3.06
C LYS A 307 -17.84 -34.57 -1.57
N VAL A 308 -17.19 -33.76 -0.73
CA VAL A 308 -17.23 -33.89 0.74
C VAL A 308 -18.68 -33.89 1.24
N PHE A 309 -19.51 -32.98 0.72
CA PHE A 309 -20.94 -32.94 1.04
C PHE A 309 -21.71 -34.23 0.72
N LYS A 310 -21.33 -34.95 -0.33
CA LYS A 310 -21.98 -36.22 -0.70
C LYS A 310 -21.60 -37.35 0.25
N ASP A 311 -20.41 -37.27 0.83
CA ASP A 311 -19.87 -38.29 1.72
C ASP A 311 -20.55 -38.24 3.10
N ILE A 312 -21.11 -37.09 3.50
CA ILE A 312 -21.94 -36.95 4.72
C ILE A 312 -23.26 -37.71 4.55
N GLU A 313 -23.39 -38.87 5.21
CA GLU A 313 -24.46 -39.84 4.94
C GLU A 313 -25.84 -39.41 5.45
N PHE A 314 -25.91 -38.72 6.60
CA PHE A 314 -27.17 -38.39 7.25
C PHE A 314 -27.92 -37.23 6.57
N LEU A 315 -27.25 -36.46 5.72
CA LEU A 315 -27.88 -35.37 4.98
C LEU A 315 -28.62 -35.89 3.74
N SER A 316 -29.89 -35.51 3.58
CA SER A 316 -30.61 -35.75 2.33
C SER A 316 -30.08 -34.84 1.20
N ARG A 317 -30.37 -35.21 -0.06
CA ARG A 317 -30.02 -34.36 -1.24
C ARG A 317 -30.58 -32.94 -1.12
N ALA A 318 -31.79 -32.80 -0.57
CA ALA A 318 -32.42 -31.49 -0.38
C ALA A 318 -31.66 -30.66 0.67
N GLN A 319 -31.29 -31.26 1.81
CA GLN A 319 -30.53 -30.59 2.87
C GLN A 319 -29.13 -30.18 2.39
N ARG A 320 -28.42 -31.05 1.65
CA ARG A 320 -27.11 -30.71 1.05
C ARG A 320 -27.20 -29.49 0.13
N ARG A 321 -28.22 -29.44 -0.75
CA ARG A 321 -28.44 -28.27 -1.63
C ARG A 321 -28.80 -27.02 -0.83
N ARG A 322 -29.55 -27.17 0.27
CA ARG A 322 -29.92 -26.04 1.14
C ARG A 322 -28.67 -25.45 1.80
N LEU A 323 -27.82 -26.28 2.38
CA LEU A 323 -26.54 -25.86 2.98
C LEU A 323 -25.61 -25.23 1.96
N TRP A 324 -25.44 -25.85 0.78
CA TRP A 324 -24.56 -25.33 -0.27
C TRP A 324 -24.93 -23.93 -0.77
N ASN A 325 -26.22 -23.59 -0.80
CA ASN A 325 -26.69 -22.28 -1.23
C ASN A 325 -26.85 -21.28 -0.07
N ALA A 326 -26.65 -21.72 1.17
CA ALA A 326 -26.73 -20.85 2.33
C ALA A 326 -25.49 -19.96 2.42
N LYS A 327 -25.68 -18.73 2.91
CA LYS A 327 -24.58 -17.79 3.14
C LYS A 327 -23.85 -18.07 4.45
N ARG A 328 -24.56 -18.66 5.42
CA ARG A 328 -24.08 -18.90 6.79
C ARG A 328 -24.64 -20.21 7.30
N TRP A 329 -23.85 -20.97 8.03
CA TRP A 329 -24.31 -22.15 8.75
C TRP A 329 -24.16 -21.94 10.24
N VAL A 330 -25.10 -22.46 11.00
CA VAL A 330 -25.02 -22.59 12.45
C VAL A 330 -25.07 -24.08 12.75
N VAL A 331 -23.99 -24.63 13.30
CA VAL A 331 -23.94 -26.04 13.69
C VAL A 331 -24.08 -26.11 15.21
N HIS A 332 -25.17 -26.68 15.68
CA HIS A 332 -25.49 -26.87 17.09
C HIS A 332 -25.27 -28.34 17.44
N LEU A 333 -24.22 -28.63 18.19
CA LEU A 333 -23.87 -29.98 18.64
C LEU A 333 -24.53 -30.27 19.99
N TYR A 334 -24.88 -31.55 20.24
CA TYR A 334 -25.49 -32.02 21.48
C TYR A 334 -26.85 -31.36 21.78
N ALA A 335 -27.69 -31.23 20.75
CA ALA A 335 -28.97 -30.50 20.83
C ALA A 335 -30.06 -31.17 21.72
N GLY A 336 -29.88 -32.43 22.13
CA GLY A 336 -30.84 -33.22 22.90
C GLY A 336 -32.16 -33.55 22.18
N ASP A 337 -33.08 -34.21 22.90
CA ASP A 337 -34.49 -34.38 22.50
C ASP A 337 -35.43 -33.99 23.67
N PRO A 338 -36.30 -32.96 23.53
CA PRO A 338 -36.53 -32.14 22.33
C PRO A 338 -35.41 -31.14 22.05
N GLY A 339 -35.16 -30.85 20.77
CA GLY A 339 -34.17 -29.86 20.32
C GLY A 339 -34.47 -28.43 20.80
N HIS A 340 -33.52 -27.51 20.59
CA HIS A 340 -33.61 -26.15 21.13
C HIS A 340 -34.28 -25.21 20.14
N TYR A 341 -35.58 -24.93 20.36
CA TYR A 341 -36.41 -24.10 19.47
C TYR A 341 -35.84 -22.70 19.20
N GLU A 342 -35.07 -22.15 20.14
CA GLU A 342 -34.40 -20.85 20.05
C GLU A 342 -33.37 -20.81 18.92
N PHE A 343 -32.63 -21.92 18.71
CA PHE A 343 -31.68 -22.03 17.60
C PHE A 343 -32.39 -22.17 16.25
N PHE A 344 -33.54 -22.83 16.19
CA PHE A 344 -34.33 -22.92 14.94
C PHE A 344 -34.84 -21.56 14.45
N GLN A 345 -35.02 -20.58 15.35
CA GLN A 345 -35.42 -19.23 14.93
C GLN A 345 -34.33 -18.54 14.08
N LEU A 346 -33.08 -18.99 14.17
CA LEU A 346 -31.94 -18.49 13.37
C LEU A 346 -31.94 -19.02 11.93
N ASP A 347 -32.81 -19.99 11.60
CA ASP A 347 -32.94 -20.59 10.26
C ASP A 347 -33.71 -19.67 9.29
N GLN A 348 -33.23 -18.43 9.16
CA GLN A 348 -33.83 -17.36 8.37
C GLN A 348 -32.76 -16.59 7.57
N ALA A 349 -33.19 -15.83 6.57
CA ALA A 349 -32.36 -14.86 5.83
C ALA A 349 -31.04 -15.43 5.26
N GLY A 350 -31.07 -16.66 4.75
CA GLY A 350 -29.91 -17.32 4.14
C GLY A 350 -28.93 -17.95 5.13
N THR A 351 -29.29 -18.03 6.41
CA THR A 351 -28.65 -18.87 7.42
C THR A 351 -29.35 -20.22 7.47
N VAL A 352 -28.59 -21.31 7.61
CA VAL A 352 -29.13 -22.66 7.83
C VAL A 352 -28.61 -23.19 9.15
N VAL A 353 -29.53 -23.72 9.96
CA VAL A 353 -29.21 -24.32 11.27
C VAL A 353 -29.17 -25.83 11.12
N LEU A 354 -28.08 -26.45 11.58
CA LEU A 354 -27.86 -27.88 11.61
C LEU A 354 -27.71 -28.32 13.06
N GLU A 355 -28.68 -29.06 13.58
CA GLU A 355 -28.62 -29.60 14.93
C GLU A 355 -28.23 -31.09 14.89
N LEU A 356 -27.18 -31.46 15.62
CA LEU A 356 -26.65 -32.82 15.69
C LEU A 356 -26.79 -33.36 17.11
N ASP A 357 -27.51 -34.48 17.27
CA ASP A 357 -27.61 -35.22 18.52
C ASP A 357 -28.04 -36.67 18.28
N VAL A 358 -27.39 -37.61 18.98
CA VAL A 358 -27.65 -39.05 18.87
C VAL A 358 -29.04 -39.45 19.37
N GLN A 359 -29.60 -38.69 20.32
CA GLN A 359 -30.95 -38.89 20.86
C GLN A 359 -32.02 -38.66 19.79
N ARG A 360 -31.74 -37.78 18.81
CA ARG A 360 -32.65 -37.47 17.70
C ARG A 360 -32.47 -38.42 16.53
N CYS A 361 -31.23 -38.72 16.20
CA CYS A 361 -30.89 -39.64 15.11
C CYS A 361 -29.54 -40.28 15.41
N LYS A 362 -29.48 -41.62 15.38
CA LYS A 362 -28.22 -42.36 15.55
C LYS A 362 -27.16 -42.00 14.50
N ALA A 363 -27.57 -41.46 13.35
CA ALA A 363 -26.65 -41.00 12.31
C ALA A 363 -26.06 -39.60 12.58
N HIS A 364 -26.49 -38.90 13.63
CA HIS A 364 -25.91 -37.64 14.10
C HIS A 364 -24.84 -37.86 15.19
N ASP A 365 -24.35 -39.07 15.34
CA ASP A 365 -23.25 -39.37 16.25
C ASP A 365 -21.98 -38.67 15.77
N VAL A 366 -21.56 -37.64 16.51
CA VAL A 366 -20.39 -36.82 16.20
C VAL A 366 -19.07 -37.59 16.32
N LEU A 367 -19.08 -38.76 16.95
CA LEU A 367 -17.90 -39.63 17.04
C LEU A 367 -17.76 -40.56 15.83
N ARG A 368 -18.74 -40.56 14.92
CA ARG A 368 -18.73 -41.41 13.74
C ARG A 368 -18.13 -40.67 12.55
N ASP A 369 -17.11 -41.24 11.92
CA ASP A 369 -16.43 -40.65 10.75
C ASP A 369 -17.41 -40.22 9.65
N LYS A 370 -18.45 -41.01 9.40
CA LYS A 370 -19.47 -40.77 8.36
C LYS A 370 -20.40 -39.57 8.64
N THR A 371 -20.26 -38.94 9.81
CA THR A 371 -20.98 -37.72 10.20
C THR A 371 -20.25 -36.47 9.69
N TRP A 372 -18.95 -36.57 9.40
CA TRP A 372 -18.09 -35.50 8.90
C TRP A 372 -17.70 -35.75 7.45
#